data_AF-A0A841H580-F1
#
_entry.id   AF-A0A841H580-F1
#
_cell.length_a   1.000
_cell.length_b   1.000
_cell.length_c   1.000
_cell.angle_alpha   90.00
_cell.angle_beta   90.00
_cell.angle_gamma   90.00
#
_symmetry.space_group_name_H-M   'P 1'
#
loop_
_entity.id
_entity.type
_entity.pdbx_description
1 polymer ?
#
loop_
_entity_poly.entity_id
_entity_poly.type
_entity_poly.pdbx_seq_one_letter_code
_entity_poly.pdbx_strand_id
1 'polypeptide(L)'
;MSQDLKIRLGGVLSIVIAGVVGWWAILLPLQKARAGAPEVSMQLKAAYVLVPLALVFGVAFVALGSRMHYRDTTRTPPTLTPLGWTLFALVAVLSGVLFWVVQSQLSAMGYR
;
A
#
# COMPACT_ATOMS: atom_id res chain seq x y z
N MET A 1 -23.11 -6.63 -15.38
CA MET A 1 -22.42 -5.83 -14.33
C MET A 1 -21.78 -4.61 -14.98
N SER A 2 -22.05 -3.40 -14.48
CA SER A 2 -21.53 -2.14 -15.08
C SER A 2 -20.00 -2.06 -14.94
N GLN A 3 -19.35 -1.35 -15.87
CA GLN A 3 -17.90 -1.13 -15.84
C GLN A 3 -17.46 -0.40 -14.56
N ASP A 4 -18.27 0.54 -14.09
CA ASP A 4 -18.02 1.25 -12.82
C ASP A 4 -18.00 0.29 -11.61
N LEU A 5 -18.98 -0.62 -11.52
CA LEU A 5 -19.04 -1.61 -10.45
C LEU A 5 -17.85 -2.57 -10.47
N LYS A 6 -17.38 -2.98 -11.66
CA LYS A 6 -16.15 -3.78 -11.81
C LYS A 6 -14.93 -3.06 -11.22
N ILE A 7 -14.77 -1.76 -11.52
CA ILE A 7 -13.64 -0.97 -11.03
C ILE A 7 -13.70 -0.82 -9.51
N ARG A 8 -14.87 -0.52 -8.95
CA ARG A 8 -15.03 -0.39 -7.50
C ARG A 8 -14.75 -1.70 -6.78
N LEU A 9 -15.23 -2.83 -7.30
CA LEU A 9 -14.93 -4.15 -6.75
C LEU A 9 -13.43 -4.48 -6.83
N GLY A 10 -12.76 -4.11 -7.91
CA GLY A 10 -11.30 -4.20 -8.01
C GLY A 10 -10.59 -3.36 -6.94
N GLY A 11 -11.13 -2.17 -6.63
CA GLY A 11 -10.66 -1.35 -5.53
C GLY A 11 -10.84 -2.01 -4.16
N VAL A 12 -12.02 -2.58 -3.88
CA VAL A 12 -12.28 -3.33 -2.63
C VAL A 12 -11.31 -4.50 -2.51
N LEU A 13 -11.13 -5.28 -3.58
CA LEU A 13 -10.19 -6.40 -3.59
C LEU A 13 -8.76 -5.92 -3.29
N SER A 14 -8.35 -4.78 -3.86
CA SER A 14 -7.03 -4.18 -3.60
C SER A 14 -6.86 -3.82 -2.12
N ILE A 15 -7.90 -3.25 -1.49
CA ILE A 15 -7.89 -2.95 -0.04
C ILE A 15 -7.79 -4.23 0.78
N VAL A 16 -8.53 -5.28 0.43
CA VAL A 16 -8.45 -6.58 1.12
C VAL A 16 -7.04 -7.16 1.02
N ILE A 17 -6.42 -7.11 -0.17
CA ILE A 17 -5.03 -7.54 -0.38
C ILE A 17 -4.09 -6.72 0.50
N ALA A 18 -4.26 -5.40 0.56
CA ALA A 18 -3.46 -4.54 1.44
C ALA A 18 -3.59 -4.94 2.92
N GLY A 19 -4.80 -5.27 3.37
CA GLY A 19 -5.05 -5.75 4.74
C GLY A 19 -4.38 -7.09 5.04
N VAL A 20 -4.53 -8.08 4.16
CA VAL A 20 -3.95 -9.42 4.32
C VAL A 20 -2.42 -9.36 4.26
N VAL A 21 -1.86 -8.68 3.27
CA VAL A 21 -0.41 -8.54 3.12
C VAL A 21 0.16 -7.67 4.25
N GLY A 22 -0.51 -6.60 4.65
CA GLY A 22 -0.08 -5.76 5.77
C GLY A 22 -0.07 -6.52 7.08
N TRP A 23 -1.09 -7.34 7.34
CA TRP A 23 -1.10 -8.24 8.49
C TRP A 23 0.10 -9.19 8.48
N TRP A 24 0.33 -9.90 7.37
CA TRP A 24 1.35 -10.92 7.28
C TRP A 24 2.79 -10.36 7.20
N ALA A 25 3.01 -9.26 6.49
CA ALA A 25 4.34 -8.70 6.24
C ALA A 25 4.79 -7.68 7.29
N ILE A 26 3.86 -7.11 8.07
CA ILE A 26 4.16 -6.05 9.05
C ILE A 26 3.75 -6.47 10.46
N LEU A 27 2.45 -6.76 10.66
CA LEU A 27 1.92 -7.00 12.01
C LEU A 27 2.42 -8.30 12.61
N LEU A 28 2.46 -9.38 11.83
CA LEU A 28 2.93 -10.69 12.30
C LEU A 28 4.43 -10.67 12.71
N PRO A 29 5.36 -10.11 11.91
CA PRO A 29 6.75 -9.90 12.35
C PRO A 29 6.86 -9.03 13.60
N LEU A 30 6.08 -7.94 13.71
CA LEU A 30 6.06 -7.10 14.90
C LEU A 30 5.56 -7.85 16.15
N GLN A 31 4.56 -8.72 16.01
CA GLN A 31 4.10 -9.58 17.11
C GLN A 31 5.19 -10.56 17.55
N LYS A 32 5.94 -11.14 16.61
CA LYS A 32 7.09 -12.01 16.93
C LYS A 32 8.19 -11.24 17.65
N ALA A 33 8.50 -10.02 17.21
CA ALA A 33 9.45 -9.14 17.89
C ALA A 33 9.03 -8.85 19.33
N ARG A 34 7.74 -8.51 19.55
CA ARG A 34 7.18 -8.27 20.89
C ARG A 34 7.17 -9.53 21.77
N ALA A 35 7.09 -10.71 21.17
CA ALA A 35 7.19 -11.99 21.87
C ALA A 35 8.65 -12.39 22.20
N GLY A 36 9.64 -11.55 21.87
CA GLY A 36 11.05 -11.79 22.17
C GLY A 36 11.74 -12.76 21.21
N ALA A 37 11.24 -12.91 19.98
CA ALA A 37 11.89 -13.75 18.98
C ALA A 37 13.33 -13.25 18.69
N PRO A 38 14.35 -14.11 18.65
CA PRO A 38 15.75 -13.66 18.51
C PRO A 38 16.01 -12.93 17.19
N GLU A 39 15.31 -13.30 16.12
CA GLU A 39 15.41 -12.66 14.81
C GLU A 39 14.03 -12.51 14.16
N VAL A 40 13.85 -11.41 13.42
CA VAL A 40 12.60 -11.08 12.73
C VAL A 40 12.91 -10.67 11.30
N SER A 41 12.53 -11.51 10.34
CA SER A 41 12.63 -11.20 8.92
C SER A 41 11.41 -10.40 8.46
N MET A 42 11.65 -9.22 7.89
CA MET A 42 10.61 -8.41 7.24
C MET A 42 10.76 -8.41 5.73
N GLN A 43 9.64 -8.60 5.04
CA GLN A 43 9.58 -8.49 3.59
C GLN A 43 9.35 -7.04 3.17
N LEU A 44 10.43 -6.27 3.08
CA LEU A 44 10.41 -4.82 2.82
C LEU A 44 9.55 -4.43 1.61
N LYS A 45 9.67 -5.15 0.48
CA LYS A 45 8.90 -4.83 -0.74
C LYS A 45 7.40 -5.05 -0.55
N ALA A 46 7.01 -6.15 0.08
CA ALA A 46 5.61 -6.46 0.34
C ALA A 46 5.01 -5.48 1.36
N ALA A 47 5.72 -5.20 2.45
CA ALA A 47 5.29 -4.32 3.52
C ALA A 47 5.20 -2.84 3.10
N TYR A 48 6.25 -2.30 2.48
CA TYR A 48 6.37 -0.84 2.34
C TYR A 48 6.08 -0.34 0.93
N VAL A 49 5.96 -1.21 -0.07
CA VAL A 49 5.59 -0.81 -1.44
C VAL A 49 4.21 -1.31 -1.79
N LEU A 50 3.97 -2.61 -1.67
CA LEU A 50 2.71 -3.21 -2.10
C LEU A 50 1.53 -2.75 -1.24
N VAL A 51 1.66 -2.71 0.09
CA VAL A 51 0.55 -2.32 0.99
C VAL A 51 0.13 -0.86 0.77
N PRO A 52 1.03 0.14 0.80
CA PRO A 52 0.63 1.53 0.58
C PRO A 52 0.05 1.75 -0.82
N LEU A 53 0.65 1.12 -1.84
CA LEU A 53 0.16 1.18 -3.22
C LEU A 53 -1.26 0.61 -3.35
N ALA A 54 -1.46 -0.61 -2.86
CA ALA A 54 -2.75 -1.30 -2.94
C ALA A 54 -3.84 -0.57 -2.12
N LEU A 55 -3.47 0.03 -0.99
CA LEU A 55 -4.39 0.79 -0.15
C LEU A 55 -4.81 2.11 -0.81
N VAL A 56 -3.84 2.93 -1.27
CA VAL A 56 -4.13 4.22 -1.91
C VAL A 56 -4.94 4.04 -3.19
N PHE A 57 -4.47 3.18 -4.10
CA PHE A 57 -5.18 2.94 -5.35
C PHE A 57 -6.50 2.21 -5.11
N GLY A 58 -6.55 1.27 -4.16
CA GLY A 58 -7.78 0.59 -3.77
C GLY A 58 -8.86 1.57 -3.31
N VAL A 59 -8.54 2.46 -2.38
CA VAL A 59 -9.45 3.51 -1.90
C VAL A 59 -9.87 4.43 -3.03
N ALA A 60 -8.92 4.86 -3.88
CA ALA A 60 -9.23 5.75 -4.99
C ALA A 60 -10.15 5.08 -6.03
N PHE A 61 -9.95 3.80 -6.36
CA PHE A 61 -10.85 3.05 -7.24
C PHE A 61 -12.24 2.83 -6.63
N VAL A 62 -12.33 2.58 -5.33
CA VAL A 62 -13.63 2.48 -4.62
C VAL A 62 -14.37 3.80 -4.64
N ALA A 63 -13.68 4.93 -4.46
CA ALA A 63 -14.30 6.25 -4.38
C ALA A 63 -14.69 6.80 -5.76
N LEU A 64 -13.73 6.85 -6.69
CA LEU A 64 -13.88 7.49 -8.00
C LEU A 64 -14.48 6.57 -9.06
N GLY A 65 -14.34 5.25 -8.91
CA GLY A 65 -14.84 4.26 -9.87
C GLY A 65 -14.33 4.53 -11.27
N SER A 66 -15.24 4.60 -12.23
CA SER A 66 -14.94 4.89 -13.64
C SER A 66 -14.34 6.28 -13.90
N ARG A 67 -14.42 7.22 -12.96
CA ARG A 67 -13.84 8.57 -13.08
C ARG A 67 -12.34 8.62 -12.73
N MET A 68 -11.75 7.47 -12.40
CA MET A 68 -10.35 7.35 -11.99
C MET A 68 -9.40 7.51 -13.19
N HIS A 69 -9.17 8.74 -13.62
CA HIS A 69 -8.31 9.08 -14.77
C HIS A 69 -6.87 9.37 -14.30
N TYR A 70 -6.17 8.34 -13.81
CA TYR A 70 -4.83 8.48 -13.22
C TYR A 70 -3.68 8.43 -14.24
N ARG A 71 -3.91 7.90 -15.45
CA ARG A 71 -2.95 7.93 -16.56
C ARG A 71 -3.58 8.47 -17.82
N ASP A 72 -2.78 9.21 -18.56
CA ASP A 72 -3.07 9.62 -19.94
C ASP A 72 -2.53 8.56 -20.88
N THR A 73 -3.44 7.82 -21.54
CA THR A 73 -3.12 6.79 -22.52
C THR A 73 -2.99 7.32 -23.95
N THR A 74 -3.26 8.61 -24.17
CA THR A 74 -3.13 9.23 -25.50
C THR A 74 -1.67 9.53 -25.87
N ARG A 75 -0.78 9.56 -24.87
CA ARG A 75 0.66 9.74 -25.05
C ARG A 75 1.40 8.39 -25.10
N THR A 76 2.51 8.35 -25.82
CA THR A 76 3.39 7.17 -25.90
C THR A 76 4.83 7.58 -25.55
N PRO A 77 5.39 7.12 -24.41
CA PRO A 77 4.79 6.23 -23.41
C PRO A 77 3.64 6.89 -22.63
N PRO A 78 2.67 6.11 -22.10
CA PRO A 78 1.61 6.63 -21.24
C PRO A 78 2.19 7.38 -20.04
N THR A 79 1.63 8.53 -19.72
CA THR A 79 2.13 9.39 -18.62
C THR A 79 1.09 9.51 -17.51
N LEU A 80 1.55 9.72 -16.27
CA LEU A 80 0.64 9.99 -15.16
C LEU A 80 -0.03 11.37 -15.32
N THR A 81 -1.32 11.43 -15.05
CA THR A 81 -2.03 12.71 -14.92
C THR A 81 -1.62 13.40 -13.61
N PRO A 82 -1.99 14.67 -13.38
CA PRO A 82 -1.79 15.30 -12.08
C PRO A 82 -2.36 14.48 -10.94
N LEU A 83 -3.56 13.90 -11.11
CA LEU A 83 -4.15 12.96 -10.16
C LEU A 83 -3.27 11.73 -9.94
N GLY A 84 -2.74 11.13 -11.01
CA GLY A 84 -1.81 10.00 -10.92
C GLY A 84 -0.56 10.33 -10.12
N TRP A 85 0.04 11.50 -10.33
CA TRP A 85 1.18 11.98 -9.56
C TRP A 85 0.83 12.24 -8.10
N THR A 86 -0.33 12.83 -7.81
CA THR A 86 -0.81 13.04 -6.43
C THR A 86 -0.98 11.71 -5.69
N LEU A 87 -1.56 10.71 -6.33
CA LEU A 87 -1.72 9.38 -5.74
C LEU A 87 -0.35 8.72 -5.51
N PHE A 88 0.58 8.87 -6.44
CA PHE A 88 1.92 8.32 -6.29
C PHE A 88 2.71 9.00 -5.15
N ALA A 89 2.58 10.32 -5.02
CA ALA A 89 3.13 11.07 -3.89
C ALA A 89 2.53 10.59 -2.56
N LEU A 90 1.21 10.35 -2.52
CA LEU A 90 0.54 9.81 -1.34
C LEU A 90 1.05 8.41 -0.97
N VAL A 91 1.28 7.54 -1.96
CA VAL A 91 1.92 6.23 -1.75
C VAL A 91 3.31 6.41 -1.15
N ALA A 92 4.15 7.26 -1.73
CA ALA A 92 5.51 7.49 -1.24
C ALA A 92 5.53 8.01 0.21
N VAL A 93 4.65 8.96 0.55
CA VAL A 93 4.51 9.49 1.91
C VAL A 93 4.06 8.39 2.87
N LEU A 94 3.03 7.61 2.52
CA LEU A 94 2.53 6.52 3.36
C LEU A 94 3.58 5.43 3.55
N SER A 95 4.34 5.08 2.51
CA SER A 95 5.48 4.16 2.60
C SER A 95 6.53 4.65 3.59
N GLY A 96 6.91 5.93 3.51
CA GLY A 96 7.91 6.52 4.40
C GLY A 96 7.44 6.58 5.86
N VAL A 97 6.20 7.01 6.09
CA VAL A 97 5.59 7.05 7.43
C VAL A 97 5.49 5.65 8.02
N LEU A 98 5.00 4.68 7.24
CA LEU A 98 4.88 3.29 7.67
C LEU A 98 6.25 2.70 8.03
N PHE A 99 7.26 2.93 7.19
CA PHE A 99 8.63 2.52 7.48
C PHE A 99 9.15 3.13 8.79
N TRP A 100 8.98 4.44 8.98
CA TRP A 100 9.43 5.12 10.18
C TRP A 100 8.73 4.61 11.46
N VAL A 101 7.42 4.36 11.40
CA VAL A 101 6.64 3.81 12.52
C VAL A 101 7.04 2.37 12.86
N VAL A 102 7.32 1.54 11.85
CA VAL A 102 7.73 0.14 12.08
C VAL A 102 9.17 0.09 12.61
N GLN A 103 10.08 0.86 12.01
CA GLN A 103 11.48 0.90 12.44
C GLN A 103 11.61 1.44 13.87
N SER A 104 10.89 2.51 14.23
CA SER A 104 10.92 3.06 15.59
C SER A 104 10.47 2.03 16.63
N GLN A 105 9.47 1.21 16.33
CA GLN A 105 9.05 0.12 17.22
C GLN A 105 10.09 -0.99 17.32
N LEU A 106 10.66 -1.43 16.19
CA LEU A 106 11.71 -2.45 16.17
C LEU A 106 12.94 -2.00 16.97
N SER A 107 13.38 -0.76 16.76
CA SER A 107 14.50 -0.17 17.49
C SER A 107 14.22 -0.03 18.99
N ALA A 108 12.99 0.29 19.39
CA ALA A 108 12.60 0.31 20.80
C ALA A 108 12.67 -1.08 21.46
N MET A 109 12.54 -2.15 20.67
CA MET A 109 12.66 -3.54 21.12
C MET A 109 14.09 -4.09 20.98
N GLY A 110 15.07 -3.27 20.56
CA GLY A 110 16.47 -3.66 20.42
C GLY A 110 16.84 -4.28 19.05
N TYR A 111 15.90 -4.35 18.11
CA TYR A 111 16.17 -4.80 16.74
C TYR A 111 16.70 -3.65 15.87
N ARG A 112 17.58 -3.97 14.92
CA ARG A 112 18.19 -2.99 14.00
C ARG A 112 17.78 -3.27 12.57
#